data_AF-A0A0Q9WEP9-F1
#
_entry.id   AF-A0A0Q9WEP9-F1
#
_cell.length_a   1.000
_cell.length_b   1.000
_cell.length_c   1.000
_cell.angle_alpha   90.00
_cell.angle_beta   90.00
_cell.angle_gamma   90.00
#
_symmetry.space_group_name_H-M   'P 1'
#
loop_
_entity.id
_entity.type
_entity.pdbx_description
1 polymer ?
#
loop_
_entity_poly.entity_id
_entity_poly.type
_entity_poly.pdbx_seq_one_letter_code
_entity_poly.pdbx_strand_id
1 'polypeptide(L)'
;MRSTHLAILLFTLKLGLVVGSFKFQNLECTVHIPRIASVEECRIRAINRTQNLLNLRLHLKETISNLQVNFKILKRERGGWHPFLYSMKVDLCKFFESPNRHPLPAIMFHYVKDFTNVNHSCPFLANTYMELGAF
;
A
#
# COMPACT_ATOMS: atom_id res chain seq x y z
N MET A 1 4.28 -23.68 -44.35
CA MET A 1 3.85 -22.33 -43.91
C MET A 1 2.59 -22.28 -43.04
N ARG A 2 1.57 -23.16 -43.18
CA ARG A 2 0.37 -23.11 -42.31
C ARG A 2 0.58 -23.61 -40.86
N SER A 3 1.47 -24.57 -40.64
CA SER A 3 1.73 -25.16 -39.31
C SER A 3 2.48 -24.21 -38.35
N THR A 4 3.35 -23.34 -38.88
CA THR A 4 4.13 -22.38 -38.08
C THR A 4 3.25 -21.27 -37.48
N HIS A 5 2.23 -20.80 -38.20
CA HIS A 5 1.28 -19.82 -37.66
C HIS A 5 0.41 -20.39 -36.53
N LEU A 6 0.03 -21.67 -36.61
CA LEU A 6 -0.74 -22.35 -35.56
C LEU A 6 0.09 -22.50 -34.27
N ALA A 7 1.38 -22.82 -34.41
CA ALA A 7 2.31 -22.93 -33.29
C ALA A 7 2.56 -21.57 -32.61
N ILE A 8 2.67 -20.48 -33.38
CA ILE A 8 2.80 -19.12 -32.85
C ILE A 8 1.52 -18.69 -32.11
N LEU A 9 0.33 -18.98 -32.68
CA LEU A 9 -0.95 -18.66 -32.06
C LEU A 9 -1.15 -19.40 -30.72
N LEU A 10 -0.77 -20.69 -30.66
CA LEU A 10 -0.78 -21.50 -29.45
C LEU A 10 0.26 -21.02 -28.41
N PHE A 11 1.40 -20.50 -28.87
CA PHE A 11 2.42 -19.91 -27.99
C PHE A 11 1.92 -18.58 -27.37
N THR A 12 1.20 -17.75 -28.14
CA THR A 12 0.59 -16.52 -27.63
C THR A 12 -0.58 -16.76 -26.66
N LEU A 13 -1.34 -17.86 -26.83
CA LEU A 13 -2.44 -18.24 -25.92
C LEU A 13 -1.93 -18.72 -24.55
N LYS A 14 -0.64 -19.07 -24.44
CA LYS A 14 0.03 -19.42 -23.19
C LYS A 14 0.61 -18.23 -22.43
N LEU A 15 0.26 -16.98 -22.75
CA LEU A 15 0.44 -15.89 -21.79
C LEU A 15 -0.51 -16.11 -20.60
N GLY A 16 -0.08 -16.96 -19.67
CA GLY A 16 -0.78 -17.21 -18.43
C GLY A 16 -0.86 -15.92 -17.64
N LEU A 17 -2.08 -15.54 -17.25
CA LEU A 17 -2.31 -14.47 -16.29
C LEU A 17 -1.67 -14.87 -14.96
N VAL A 18 -0.55 -14.24 -14.61
CA VAL A 18 0.07 -14.44 -13.29
C VAL A 18 -0.75 -13.66 -12.28
N VAL A 19 -1.65 -14.35 -11.57
CA VAL A 19 -2.39 -13.76 -10.45
C VAL A 19 -1.53 -13.90 -9.20
N GLY A 20 -0.87 -12.81 -8.80
CA GLY A 20 -0.17 -12.73 -7.52
C GLY A 20 -1.15 -12.50 -6.37
N SER A 21 -1.06 -13.30 -5.31
CA SER A 21 -1.79 -13.07 -4.05
C SER A 21 -0.81 -12.69 -2.95
N PHE A 22 -1.14 -11.66 -2.18
CA PHE A 22 -0.36 -11.22 -1.02
C PHE A 22 -1.06 -11.64 0.26
N LYS A 23 -0.29 -12.14 1.23
CA LYS A 23 -0.80 -12.50 2.56
C LYS A 23 0.13 -11.94 3.63
N PHE A 24 -0.41 -11.10 4.49
CA PHE A 24 0.33 -10.50 5.60
C PHE A 24 0.44 -11.49 6.76
N GLN A 25 1.61 -11.59 7.39
CA GLN A 25 1.82 -12.50 8.53
C GLN A 25 1.84 -11.79 9.87
N ASN A 26 2.40 -10.59 9.89
CA ASN A 26 2.52 -9.78 11.10
C ASN A 26 2.29 -8.31 10.75
N LEU A 27 1.79 -7.55 11.71
CA LEU A 27 1.53 -6.13 11.63
C LEU A 27 1.82 -5.52 12.99
N GLU A 28 2.65 -4.49 13.01
CA GLU A 28 3.00 -3.73 14.20
C GLU A 28 2.81 -2.24 13.89
N CYS A 29 2.09 -1.53 14.75
CA CYS A 29 1.83 -0.10 14.61
C CYS A 29 2.31 0.63 15.86
N THR A 30 3.13 1.66 15.67
CA THR A 30 3.65 2.48 16.75
C THR A 30 3.45 3.95 16.43
N VAL A 31 3.07 4.72 17.46
CA VAL A 31 2.98 6.17 17.37
C VAL A 31 4.03 6.77 18.29
N HIS A 32 5.04 7.39 17.71
CA HIS A 32 6.15 7.99 18.47
C HIS A 32 5.77 9.29 19.17
N ILE A 33 4.75 10.00 18.67
CA ILE A 33 4.29 11.28 19.23
C ILE A 33 2.80 11.17 19.54
N PRO A 34 2.42 10.67 20.73
CA PRO A 34 1.02 10.42 21.11
C PRO A 34 0.14 11.66 21.17
N ARG A 35 0.76 12.85 21.15
CA ARG A 35 0.07 14.14 21.09
C ARG A 35 -0.57 14.41 19.72
N ILE A 36 0.02 13.90 18.63
CA ILE A 36 -0.45 14.17 17.26
C ILE A 36 -1.52 13.16 16.86
N ALA A 37 -1.33 11.88 17.21
CA ALA A 37 -2.27 10.82 16.85
C ALA A 37 -2.29 9.70 17.91
N SER A 38 -3.31 8.84 17.85
CA SER A 38 -3.37 7.55 18.54
C SER A 38 -3.78 6.44 17.58
N VAL A 39 -3.35 5.21 17.85
CA VAL A 39 -3.77 4.02 17.11
C VAL A 39 -5.02 3.46 17.79
N GLU A 40 -6.14 3.43 17.09
CA GLU A 40 -7.40 2.83 17.55
C GLU A 40 -7.53 1.37 17.10
N GLU A 41 -7.08 1.07 15.88
CA GLU A 41 -7.08 -0.28 15.33
C GLU A 41 -5.77 -0.54 14.59
N CYS A 42 -5.15 -1.68 14.89
CA CYS A 42 -3.99 -2.20 14.18
C CYS A 42 -4.03 -3.72 14.22
N ARG A 43 -4.64 -4.33 13.21
CA ARG A 43 -4.73 -5.79 13.13
C ARG A 43 -4.85 -6.29 11.71
N ILE A 44 -4.56 -7.58 11.55
CA ILE A 44 -4.80 -8.33 10.33
C ILE A 44 -6.12 -9.08 10.45
N ARG A 45 -7.04 -8.89 9.51
CA ARG A 45 -8.32 -9.61 9.41
C ARG A 45 -8.25 -10.65 8.30
N ALA A 46 -8.50 -11.92 8.62
CA ALA A 46 -8.59 -12.96 7.59
C ALA A 46 -9.91 -12.84 6.82
N ILE A 47 -9.85 -12.88 5.48
CA ILE A 47 -11.03 -12.94 4.61
C ILE A 47 -11.29 -14.40 4.21
N ASN A 48 -10.25 -15.08 3.72
CA ASN A 48 -10.30 -16.51 3.36
C ASN A 48 -8.92 -17.15 3.61
N ARG A 49 -8.70 -18.39 3.12
CA ARG A 49 -7.43 -19.12 3.35
C ARG A 49 -6.20 -18.43 2.74
N THR A 50 -6.37 -17.74 1.61
CA THR A 50 -5.28 -17.16 0.80
C THR A 50 -5.17 -15.65 0.93
N GLN A 51 -6.21 -14.97 1.42
CA GLN A 51 -6.32 -13.52 1.48
C GLN A 51 -6.64 -13.04 2.88
N ASN A 52 -5.97 -11.96 3.25
CA ASN A 52 -6.25 -11.20 4.44
C ASN A 52 -6.15 -9.71 4.15
N LEU A 53 -6.67 -8.93 5.08
CA LEU A 53 -6.75 -7.48 5.00
C LEU A 53 -6.08 -6.85 6.20
N LEU A 54 -5.47 -5.69 5.98
CA LEU A 54 -4.97 -4.85 7.05
C LEU A 54 -6.08 -3.90 7.47
N ASN A 55 -6.38 -3.86 8.77
CA ASN A 55 -7.25 -2.85 9.37
C ASN A 55 -6.37 -1.93 10.24
N LEU A 56 -6.26 -0.69 9.81
CA LEU A 56 -5.56 0.39 10.49
C LEU A 56 -6.54 1.54 10.68
N ARG A 57 -6.66 2.01 11.92
CA ARG A 57 -7.44 3.19 12.27
C ARG A 57 -6.62 4.07 13.18
N LEU A 58 -6.32 5.28 12.71
CA LEU A 58 -5.57 6.29 13.46
C LEU A 58 -6.51 7.44 13.79
N HIS A 59 -6.56 7.83 15.06
CA HIS A 59 -7.27 9.02 15.51
C HIS A 59 -6.31 10.20 15.55
N LEU A 60 -6.56 11.23 14.75
CA LEU A 60 -5.78 12.46 14.72
C LEU A 60 -6.24 13.39 15.83
N LYS A 61 -5.32 13.84 16.67
CA LYS A 61 -5.59 14.80 17.76
C LYS A 61 -5.28 16.24 17.36
N GLU A 62 -4.36 16.42 16.42
CA GLU A 62 -3.98 17.73 15.87
C GLU A 62 -4.17 17.76 14.35
N THR A 63 -4.35 18.96 13.78
CA THR A 63 -4.49 19.13 12.34
C THR A 63 -3.14 18.98 11.67
N ILE A 64 -3.04 18.09 10.67
CA ILE A 64 -1.82 17.83 9.91
C ILE A 64 -1.89 18.57 8.58
N SER A 65 -1.05 19.58 8.42
CA SER A 65 -0.92 20.38 7.18
C SER A 65 0.15 19.85 6.23
N ASN A 66 1.14 19.12 6.75
CA ASN A 66 2.14 18.42 5.95
C ASN A 66 2.33 16.99 6.49
N LEU A 67 2.22 16.00 5.60
CA LEU A 67 2.38 14.59 5.95
C LEU A 67 3.41 13.95 5.02
N GLN A 68 4.52 13.51 5.58
CA GLN A 68 5.55 12.77 4.84
C GLN A 68 5.53 11.30 5.24
N VAL A 69 5.42 10.42 4.25
CA VAL A 69 5.51 8.96 4.42
C VAL A 69 6.86 8.47 3.91
N ASN A 70 7.57 7.78 4.79
CA ASN A 70 8.81 7.08 4.46
C ASN A 70 8.52 5.59 4.39
N PHE A 71 8.67 5.01 3.21
CA PHE A 71 8.35 3.61 2.95
C PHE A 71 9.60 2.84 2.51
N LYS A 72 9.73 1.61 2.99
CA LYS A 72 10.85 0.70 2.69
C LYS A 72 10.34 -0.72 2.56
N ILE A 73 10.63 -1.37 1.43
CA ILE A 73 10.38 -2.80 1.26
C ILE A 73 11.68 -3.55 1.49
N LEU A 74 11.63 -4.52 2.40
CA LEU A 74 12.71 -5.45 2.64
C LEU A 74 12.28 -6.84 2.20
N LYS A 75 13.17 -7.55 1.53
CA LYS A 75 13.03 -8.96 1.18
C LYS A 75 14.02 -9.77 1.99
N ARG A 76 13.57 -10.90 2.53
CA ARG A 76 14.43 -11.84 3.25
C ARG A 76 15.15 -12.73 2.25
N GLU A 77 16.48 -12.72 2.31
CA GLU A 77 17.34 -13.54 1.46
C GLU A 77 18.42 -14.22 2.33
N ARG A 78 19.31 -15.02 1.71
CA ARG A 78 20.42 -15.63 2.46
C ARG A 78 21.25 -14.53 3.10
N GLY A 79 21.48 -14.62 4.41
CA GLY A 79 22.24 -13.62 5.16
C GLY A 79 21.44 -12.46 5.74
N GLY A 80 20.10 -12.39 5.55
CA GLY A 80 19.25 -11.45 6.29
C GLY A 80 18.24 -10.67 5.45
N TRP A 81 17.86 -9.49 5.94
CA TRP A 81 16.91 -8.59 5.30
C TRP A 81 17.62 -7.62 4.35
N HIS A 82 17.30 -7.70 3.07
CA HIS A 82 17.88 -6.84 2.03
C HIS A 82 16.80 -5.91 1.46
N PRO A 83 17.12 -4.65 1.10
CA PRO A 83 16.15 -3.77 0.44
C PRO A 83 15.71 -4.38 -0.90
N PHE A 84 14.40 -4.60 -1.06
CA PHE A 84 13.82 -5.03 -2.35
C PHE A 84 13.71 -3.85 -3.32
N LEU A 85 13.37 -2.67 -2.78
CA LEU A 85 13.32 -1.40 -3.48
C LEU A 85 14.06 -0.33 -2.66
N TYR A 86 14.39 0.79 -3.31
CA TYR A 86 14.94 1.95 -2.64
C TYR A 86 13.95 2.53 -1.63
N SER A 87 14.47 3.19 -0.58
CA SER A 87 13.62 3.89 0.39
C SER A 87 12.94 5.06 -0.29
N MET A 88 11.62 5.09 -0.25
CA MET A 88 10.81 6.14 -0.86
C MET A 88 10.35 7.12 0.21
N LYS A 89 10.53 8.41 -0.04
CA LYS A 89 9.96 9.50 0.77
C LYS A 89 8.91 10.21 -0.08
N VAL A 90 7.67 10.23 0.39
CA VAL A 90 6.54 10.82 -0.33
C VAL A 90 5.87 11.84 0.58
N ASP A 91 5.80 13.10 0.13
CA ASP A 91 4.93 14.10 0.73
C ASP A 91 3.50 13.82 0.22
N LEU A 92 2.64 13.32 1.10
CA LEU A 92 1.28 12.91 0.74
C LEU A 92 0.44 14.11 0.27
N CYS A 93 0.62 15.28 0.87
CA CYS A 93 -0.12 16.47 0.49
C CYS A 93 0.16 16.83 -0.98
N LYS A 94 1.45 16.85 -1.37
CA LYS A 94 1.89 17.11 -2.76
C LYS A 94 1.58 15.97 -3.71
N PHE A 95 1.58 14.74 -3.20
CA PHE A 95 1.23 13.56 -3.99
C PHE A 95 -0.21 13.66 -4.48
N PHE A 96 -1.17 14.04 -3.63
CA PHE A 96 -2.57 14.16 -4.05
C PHE A 96 -2.84 15.30 -5.03
N GLU A 97 -2.00 16.34 -5.06
CA GLU A 97 -2.06 17.38 -6.10
C GLU A 97 -1.63 16.88 -7.48
N SER A 98 -0.65 15.96 -7.53
CA SER A 98 -0.13 15.40 -8.79
C SER A 98 0.32 13.94 -8.65
N PRO A 99 -0.63 12.97 -8.51
CA PRO A 99 -0.30 11.58 -8.18
C PRO A 99 0.61 10.89 -9.21
N ASN A 100 0.48 11.28 -10.48
CA ASN A 100 1.22 10.68 -11.59
C ASN A 100 2.66 11.19 -11.73
N ARG A 101 3.12 12.11 -10.88
CA ARG A 101 4.51 12.63 -10.92
C ARG A 101 5.54 11.55 -10.57
N HIS A 102 5.18 10.62 -9.69
CA HIS A 102 6.05 9.52 -9.28
C HIS A 102 5.34 8.18 -9.52
N PRO A 103 5.82 7.36 -10.48
CA PRO A 103 5.10 6.16 -10.89
C PRO A 103 5.02 5.09 -9.79
N LEU A 104 6.05 4.94 -8.95
CA LEU A 104 6.03 3.93 -7.88
C LEU A 104 5.00 4.24 -6.78
N PRO A 105 4.97 5.45 -6.17
CA PRO A 105 3.89 5.84 -5.26
C PRO A 105 2.49 5.75 -5.90
N ALA A 106 2.35 6.11 -7.17
CA ALA A 106 1.08 6.00 -7.89
C ALA A 106 0.56 4.56 -7.97
N ILE A 107 1.45 3.62 -8.33
CA ILE A 107 1.12 2.18 -8.36
C ILE A 107 0.76 1.69 -6.96
N MET A 108 1.56 2.04 -5.94
CA MET A 108 1.27 1.65 -4.56
C MET A 108 -0.08 2.18 -4.08
N PHE A 109 -0.37 3.45 -4.36
CA PHE A 109 -1.63 4.08 -4.01
C PHE A 109 -2.81 3.41 -4.70
N HIS A 110 -2.66 2.97 -5.96
CA HIS A 110 -3.71 2.27 -6.69
C HIS A 110 -4.18 0.99 -5.99
N TYR A 111 -3.32 0.30 -5.24
CA TYR A 111 -3.70 -0.90 -4.47
C TYR A 111 -4.45 -0.59 -3.17
N VAL A 112 -4.29 0.62 -2.63
CA VAL A 112 -4.86 0.99 -1.32
C VAL A 112 -6.01 1.98 -1.40
N LYS A 113 -6.15 2.72 -2.52
CA LYS A 113 -7.12 3.82 -2.69
C LYS A 113 -8.57 3.43 -2.39
N ASP A 114 -8.96 2.19 -2.69
CA ASP A 114 -10.34 1.71 -2.54
C ASP A 114 -10.61 1.24 -1.10
N PHE A 115 -9.56 1.14 -0.28
CA PHE A 115 -9.61 0.70 1.11
C PHE A 115 -9.19 1.81 2.09
N THR A 116 -9.06 3.06 1.63
CA THR A 116 -8.64 4.17 2.50
C THR A 116 -9.49 5.41 2.30
N ASN A 117 -9.68 6.16 3.38
CA ASN A 117 -10.28 7.49 3.34
C ASN A 117 -9.24 8.61 3.11
N VAL A 118 -7.95 8.27 3.05
CA VAL A 118 -6.84 9.20 2.81
C VAL A 118 -6.65 9.37 1.30
N ASN A 119 -7.56 10.10 0.65
CA ASN A 119 -7.59 10.27 -0.81
C ASN A 119 -7.60 11.74 -1.27
N HIS A 120 -7.47 12.69 -0.34
CA HIS A 120 -7.51 14.12 -0.61
C HIS A 120 -6.21 14.81 -0.20
N SER A 121 -5.94 15.97 -0.82
CA SER A 121 -4.85 16.83 -0.39
C SER A 121 -5.12 17.38 1.02
N CYS A 122 -4.04 17.66 1.75
CA CYS A 122 -4.08 18.27 3.08
C CYS A 122 -4.87 19.60 3.08
N PRO A 123 -5.42 20.03 4.23
CA PRO A 123 -5.15 19.54 5.58
C PRO A 123 -6.01 18.34 6.03
N PHE A 124 -5.44 17.49 6.89
CA PHE A 124 -6.18 16.50 7.65
C PHE A 124 -6.55 17.09 9.01
N LEU A 125 -7.86 17.22 9.28
CA LEU A 125 -8.36 17.95 10.43
C LEU A 125 -8.16 17.19 11.75
N ALA A 126 -8.00 17.94 12.85
CA ALA A 126 -8.03 17.38 14.19
C ALA A 126 -9.36 16.67 14.50
N ASN A 127 -9.32 15.68 15.38
CA ASN A 127 -10.44 14.83 15.79
C ASN A 127 -11.08 14.05 14.62
N THR A 128 -10.29 13.73 13.59
CA THR A 128 -10.71 12.87 12.48
C THR A 128 -9.97 11.54 12.51
N TYR A 129 -10.48 10.57 11.74
CA TYR A 129 -9.89 9.24 11.64
C TYR A 129 -9.25 9.04 10.27
N MET A 130 -8.00 8.58 10.24
CA MET A 130 -7.37 8.03 9.04
C MET A 130 -7.49 6.52 9.08
N GLU A 131 -8.02 5.96 8.00
CA GLU A 131 -8.45 4.56 7.94
C GLU A 131 -7.86 3.87 6.71
N LEU A 132 -7.34 2.66 6.90
CA LEU A 132 -6.93 1.74 5.85
C LEU A 132 -7.47 0.35 6.20
N GLY A 133 -8.37 -0.18 5.37
CA GLY A 133 -9.03 -1.47 5.56
C GLY A 133 -10.45 -1.45 5.00
N ALA A 134 -11.15 -2.57 5.16
CA ALA A 134 -12.57 -2.68 4.86
C ALA A 134 -13.31 -2.61 6.20
N PHE A 135 -13.97 -1.47 6.41
CA PHE A 135 -14.83 -1.17 7.55
C PHE A 135 -16.28 -1.45 7.17
#